data_AF-A0A815RBH7-F1
#
_entry.id   AF-A0A815RBH7-F1
#
_cell.length_a   1.000
_cell.length_b   1.000
_cell.length_c   1.000
_cell.angle_alpha   90.00
_cell.angle_beta   90.00
_cell.angle_gamma   90.00
#
_symmetry.space_group_name_H-M   'P 1'
#
loop_
_entity.id
_entity.type
_entity.pdbx_description
1 polymer ?
#
loop_
_entity_poly.entity_id
_entity_poly.type
_entity_poly.pdbx_seq_one_letter_code
_entity_poly.pdbx_strand_id
1 'polypeptide(L)'
;MSEHESVNKTALYYVNEPPINDYIETFFANYASIPIEKLRDHLLTVRDRAWQKCNYPCLGRWVFLHFSIQKSPIYKEIIEKCKNEGATVIDFACCLGQDVRQLVYDGVPIDRIRGYDLDPFFIEQGYKLFRDGEIMQQNKVFSSGDIFNDQFLDAIEPADYVNVGAFFHIFDAETQRDVCRRLTRLCKRAIIGWKTGALIPTELPKPLSFEGTMMWHSPESFMRMWDEVTDGKWQVESTTLKTMDGLEDLGLALTFVVRKRGEQ
;
A
#
# COMPACT_ATOMS: atom_id res chain seq x y z
N MET A 1 -27.16 8.75 33.98
CA MET A 1 -26.45 7.46 34.02
C MET A 1 -27.27 6.45 33.22
N SER A 2 -26.87 6.22 31.97
CA SER A 2 -27.13 4.97 31.27
C SER A 2 -25.90 4.72 30.43
N GLU A 3 -25.19 3.64 30.78
CA GLU A 3 -23.94 3.19 30.21
C GLU A 3 -24.12 2.98 28.71
N HIS A 4 -23.53 3.86 27.90
CA HIS A 4 -23.19 3.49 26.54
C HIS A 4 -22.00 2.54 26.65
N GLU A 5 -22.25 1.25 26.41
CA GLU A 5 -21.20 0.27 26.12
C GLU A 5 -20.26 0.87 25.08
N SER A 6 -19.10 1.34 25.53
CA SER A 6 -17.96 1.56 24.67
C SER A 6 -17.51 0.18 24.21
N VAL A 7 -18.16 -0.37 23.17
CA VAL A 7 -17.59 -1.45 22.39
C VAL A 7 -16.17 -1.01 22.10
N ASN A 8 -15.20 -1.75 22.62
CA ASN A 8 -13.79 -1.41 22.51
C ASN A 8 -13.46 -1.40 21.00
N LYS A 9 -13.55 -0.23 20.35
CA LYS A 9 -13.41 -0.09 18.88
C LYS A 9 -12.08 -0.67 18.38
N THR A 10 -11.08 -0.76 19.26
CA THR A 10 -9.81 -1.46 19.07
C THR A 10 -10.00 -2.94 18.70
N ALA A 11 -10.94 -3.64 19.34
CA ALA A 11 -11.19 -5.07 19.10
C ALA A 11 -11.80 -5.36 17.72
N LEU A 12 -12.46 -4.38 17.09
CA LEU A 12 -13.03 -4.55 15.74
C LEU A 12 -11.96 -4.47 14.64
N TYR A 13 -10.77 -3.93 14.94
CA TYR A 13 -9.70 -3.73 13.96
C TYR A 13 -8.40 -4.45 14.31
N TYR A 14 -8.45 -5.36 15.29
CA TYR A 14 -7.30 -6.09 15.77
C TYR A 14 -7.55 -7.59 15.78
N VAL A 15 -6.82 -8.32 14.92
CA VAL A 15 -6.89 -9.78 14.81
C VAL A 15 -5.65 -10.35 15.50
N ASN A 16 -5.83 -11.14 16.55
CA ASN A 16 -4.72 -11.61 17.38
C ASN A 16 -3.70 -12.45 16.61
N GLU A 17 -4.16 -13.45 15.87
CA GLU A 17 -3.30 -14.40 15.17
C GLU A 17 -2.95 -13.93 13.76
N PRO A 18 -1.68 -14.04 13.34
CA PRO A 18 -1.29 -13.76 11.96
C PRO A 18 -1.89 -14.82 11.01
N PRO A 19 -2.36 -14.42 9.82
CA PRO A 19 -2.89 -15.34 8.80
C PRO A 19 -1.74 -16.06 8.07
N ILE A 20 -0.90 -16.80 8.78
CA ILE A 20 0.24 -17.53 8.21
C ILE A 20 -0.30 -18.63 7.28
N ASN A 21 0.21 -18.63 6.05
CA ASN A 21 -0.06 -19.64 5.03
C ASN A 21 1.28 -20.05 4.37
N ASP A 22 1.25 -21.08 3.53
CA ASP A 22 2.43 -21.64 2.86
C ASP A 22 3.27 -20.59 2.13
N TYR A 23 2.61 -19.57 1.54
CA TYR A 23 3.31 -18.49 0.85
C TYR A 23 4.09 -17.60 1.83
N ILE A 24 3.46 -17.18 2.93
CA ILE A 24 4.09 -16.37 3.97
C ILE A 24 5.27 -17.14 4.59
N GLU A 25 5.09 -18.42 4.91
CA GLU A 25 6.17 -19.25 5.43
C GLU A 25 7.35 -19.34 4.45
N THR A 26 7.06 -19.66 3.19
CA THR A 26 8.08 -19.79 2.14
C THR A 26 8.81 -18.46 1.92
N PHE A 27 8.06 -17.36 1.83
CA PHE A 27 8.64 -16.03 1.62
C PHE A 27 9.59 -15.66 2.76
N PHE A 28 9.14 -15.73 4.02
CA PHE A 28 9.97 -15.31 5.16
C PHE A 28 11.14 -16.28 5.42
N ALA A 29 10.98 -17.57 5.14
CA ALA A 29 12.08 -18.53 5.19
C ALA A 29 13.15 -18.20 4.15
N ASN A 30 12.75 -17.93 2.90
CA ASN A 30 13.70 -17.71 1.80
C ASN A 30 14.31 -16.30 1.80
N TYR A 31 13.49 -15.27 2.06
CA TYR A 31 13.90 -13.87 1.99
C TYR A 31 14.59 -13.42 3.28
N ALA A 32 13.93 -13.62 4.43
CA ALA A 32 14.37 -13.10 5.72
C ALA A 32 15.17 -14.12 6.54
N SER A 33 15.34 -15.35 6.05
CA SER A 33 15.99 -16.46 6.78
C SER A 33 15.37 -16.67 8.18
N ILE A 34 14.04 -16.59 8.27
CA ILE A 34 13.30 -16.80 9.51
C ILE A 34 12.79 -18.24 9.52
N PRO A 35 13.20 -19.07 10.50
CA PRO A 35 12.65 -20.41 10.66
C PRO A 35 11.14 -20.38 10.93
N ILE A 36 10.39 -21.31 10.34
CA ILE A 36 8.92 -21.37 10.40
C ILE A 36 8.43 -21.39 11.86
N GLU A 37 9.10 -22.14 12.73
CA GLU A 37 8.78 -22.24 14.15
C GLU A 37 8.96 -20.93 14.93
N LYS A 38 9.70 -19.96 14.39
CA LYS A 38 9.90 -18.63 14.98
C LYS A 38 9.10 -17.54 14.28
N LEU A 39 8.46 -17.85 13.15
CA LEU A 39 7.81 -16.86 12.29
C LEU A 39 6.67 -16.16 13.02
N ARG A 40 5.77 -16.94 13.66
CA ARG A 40 4.63 -16.39 14.39
C ARG A 40 5.04 -15.35 15.44
N ASP A 41 5.99 -15.70 16.31
CA ASP A 41 6.43 -14.82 17.40
C ASP A 41 7.16 -13.58 16.88
N HIS A 42 7.91 -13.73 15.78
CA HIS A 42 8.55 -12.61 15.09
C HIS A 42 7.51 -11.63 14.53
N LEU A 43 6.49 -12.14 13.83
CA LEU A 43 5.39 -11.35 13.28
C LEU A 43 4.63 -10.58 14.36
N LEU A 44 4.26 -11.26 15.46
CA LEU A 44 3.60 -10.65 16.62
C LEU A 44 4.46 -9.53 17.22
N THR A 45 5.74 -9.81 17.46
CA THR A 45 6.66 -8.82 18.06
C THR A 45 6.75 -7.54 17.24
N VAL A 46 6.84 -7.65 15.92
CA VAL A 46 6.92 -6.48 15.03
C VAL A 46 5.57 -5.76 14.96
N ARG A 47 4.46 -6.49 14.77
CA ARG A 47 3.11 -5.90 14.72
C ARG A 47 2.81 -5.12 15.99
N ASP A 48 3.05 -5.71 17.16
CA ASP A 48 2.68 -5.11 18.43
C ASP A 48 3.44 -3.81 18.69
N ARG A 49 4.72 -3.76 18.31
CA ARG A 49 5.51 -2.52 18.33
C ARG A 49 4.97 -1.47 17.37
N ALA A 50 4.61 -1.88 16.16
CA ALA A 50 4.04 -0.97 15.16
C ALA A 50 2.68 -0.41 15.60
N TRP A 51 1.83 -1.28 16.14
CA TRP A 51 0.49 -0.94 16.64
C TRP A 51 0.54 0.01 17.84
N GLN A 52 1.47 -0.19 18.78
CA GLN A 52 1.66 0.71 19.92
C GLN A 52 1.98 2.16 19.52
N LYS A 53 2.66 2.35 18.38
CA LYS A 53 2.93 3.69 17.82
C LYS A 53 1.66 4.32 17.26
N CYS A 54 0.93 3.58 16.43
CA CYS A 54 -0.33 4.02 15.85
C CYS A 54 -1.24 2.82 15.60
N ASN A 55 -2.48 2.92 16.06
CA ASN A 55 -3.49 1.86 15.96
C ASN A 55 -4.07 1.77 14.53
N TYR A 56 -3.24 1.73 13.49
CA TYR A 56 -3.72 1.66 12.11
C TYR A 56 -4.39 0.31 11.83
N PRO A 57 -5.63 0.27 11.31
CA PRO A 57 -6.32 -0.98 10.99
C PRO A 57 -5.51 -1.94 10.11
N CYS A 58 -4.66 -1.42 9.22
CA CYS A 58 -3.77 -2.24 8.38
C CYS A 58 -2.75 -3.05 9.20
N LEU A 59 -2.26 -2.52 10.33
CA LEU A 59 -1.36 -3.23 11.23
C LEU A 59 -2.13 -4.26 12.07
N GLY A 60 -3.27 -3.87 12.64
CA GLY A 60 -4.06 -4.74 13.50
C GLY A 60 -4.67 -5.94 12.76
N ARG A 61 -4.88 -5.80 11.44
CA ARG A 61 -5.40 -6.86 10.57
C ARG A 61 -4.36 -7.48 9.66
N TRP A 62 -3.06 -7.34 9.97
CA TRP A 62 -1.99 -8.03 9.23
C TRP A 62 -1.94 -7.74 7.73
N VAL A 63 -2.43 -6.57 7.29
CA VAL A 63 -2.47 -6.19 5.87
C VAL A 63 -1.05 -6.10 5.28
N PHE A 64 -0.04 -5.85 6.10
CA PHE A 64 1.38 -5.90 5.69
C PHE A 64 1.90 -7.33 5.40
N LEU A 65 1.10 -8.38 5.62
CA LEU A 65 1.35 -9.74 5.14
C LEU A 65 0.61 -10.05 3.84
N HIS A 66 -0.21 -9.10 3.35
CA HIS A 66 -0.86 -9.19 2.06
C HIS A 66 0.00 -8.48 1.01
N PHE A 67 0.73 -9.26 0.21
CA PHE A 67 1.60 -8.80 -0.88
C PHE A 67 0.78 -8.35 -2.09
N SER A 68 0.08 -7.23 -1.91
CA SER A 68 -0.98 -6.74 -2.78
C SER A 68 -0.52 -6.46 -4.21
N ILE A 69 0.75 -6.06 -4.37
CA ILE A 69 1.31 -5.72 -5.69
C ILE A 69 1.27 -6.90 -6.66
N GLN A 70 1.44 -8.13 -6.15
CA GLN A 70 1.40 -9.35 -6.98
C GLN A 70 0.01 -9.64 -7.56
N LYS A 71 -1.03 -9.05 -6.96
CA LYS A 71 -2.41 -9.22 -7.42
C LYS A 71 -2.77 -8.23 -8.53
N SER A 72 -1.89 -7.28 -8.84
CA SER A 72 -2.08 -6.37 -9.96
C SER A 72 -2.12 -7.16 -11.28
N PRO A 73 -3.09 -6.89 -12.18
CA PRO A 73 -3.18 -7.57 -13.47
C PRO A 73 -1.97 -7.29 -14.38
N ILE A 74 -1.19 -6.24 -14.08
CA ILE A 74 0.02 -5.87 -14.83
C ILE A 74 1.32 -6.23 -14.07
N TYR A 75 1.24 -7.01 -12.99
CA TYR A 75 2.43 -7.33 -12.18
C TYR A 75 3.54 -7.99 -13.00
N LYS A 76 3.19 -8.95 -13.87
CA LYS A 76 4.15 -9.60 -14.76
C LYS A 76 4.86 -8.62 -15.70
N GLU A 77 4.11 -7.66 -16.26
CA GLU A 77 4.69 -6.58 -17.08
C GLU A 77 5.71 -5.77 -16.27
N ILE A 78 5.36 -5.36 -15.04
CA ILE A 78 6.24 -4.59 -14.17
C ILE A 78 7.55 -5.33 -13.95
N ILE A 79 7.49 -6.61 -13.56
CA ILE A 79 8.66 -7.45 -13.31
C ILE A 79 9.54 -7.55 -14.57
N GLU A 80 8.94 -7.88 -15.72
CA GLU A 80 9.68 -8.03 -16.98
C GLU A 80 10.37 -6.73 -17.40
N LYS A 81 9.68 -5.59 -17.31
CA LYS A 81 10.22 -4.29 -17.70
C LYS A 81 11.30 -3.79 -16.76
N CYS A 82 11.17 -4.03 -15.45
CA CYS A 82 12.22 -3.65 -14.51
C CYS A 82 13.49 -4.50 -14.71
N LYS A 83 13.33 -5.79 -15.01
CA LYS A 83 14.46 -6.71 -15.21
C LYS A 83 15.17 -6.52 -16.54
N ASN A 84 14.42 -6.24 -17.61
CA ASN A 84 14.95 -6.28 -18.98
C ASN A 84 15.12 -4.89 -19.61
N GLU A 85 14.34 -3.90 -19.19
CA GLU A 85 14.32 -2.56 -19.78
C GLU A 85 14.79 -1.46 -18.81
N GLY A 86 15.16 -1.82 -17.58
CA GLY A 86 15.62 -0.88 -16.56
C GLY A 86 14.53 0.04 -16.02
N ALA A 87 13.25 -0.32 -16.19
CA ALA A 87 12.12 0.41 -15.64
C ALA A 87 12.19 0.51 -14.12
N THR A 88 11.59 1.56 -13.55
CA THR A 88 11.63 1.83 -12.10
C THR A 88 10.26 1.75 -11.44
N VAL A 89 10.25 1.47 -10.14
CA VAL A 89 9.04 1.37 -9.33
C VAL A 89 9.16 2.23 -8.08
N ILE A 90 8.11 2.98 -7.77
CA ILE A 90 7.90 3.60 -6.46
C ILE A 90 6.76 2.88 -5.75
N ASP A 91 6.94 2.51 -4.48
CA ASP A 91 5.86 2.15 -3.57
C ASP A 91 5.63 3.30 -2.60
N PHE A 92 4.47 3.97 -2.70
CA PHE A 92 4.16 5.17 -1.94
C PHE A 92 3.16 4.90 -0.82
N ALA A 93 3.44 5.45 0.37
CA ALA A 93 2.83 5.03 1.64
C ALA A 93 3.09 3.53 1.92
N CYS A 94 4.36 3.13 1.79
CA CYS A 94 4.77 1.72 1.79
C CYS A 94 4.66 1.05 3.17
N CYS A 95 4.44 1.79 4.26
CA CYS A 95 4.39 1.30 5.63
C CYS A 95 5.62 0.44 5.97
N LEU A 96 5.44 -0.86 6.21
CA LEU A 96 6.53 -1.80 6.51
C LEU A 96 7.31 -2.24 5.25
N GLY A 97 6.85 -1.89 4.05
CA GLY A 97 7.54 -2.08 2.78
C GLY A 97 7.52 -3.51 2.26
N GLN A 98 6.40 -4.22 2.44
CA GLN A 98 6.23 -5.60 1.97
C GLN A 98 6.20 -5.71 0.45
N ASP A 99 5.54 -4.78 -0.25
CA ASP A 99 5.41 -4.82 -1.71
C ASP A 99 6.75 -4.48 -2.40
N VAL A 100 7.56 -3.59 -1.83
CA VAL A 100 8.96 -3.36 -2.25
C VAL A 100 9.79 -4.65 -2.18
N ARG A 101 9.68 -5.39 -1.08
CA ARG A 101 10.47 -6.61 -0.87
C ARG A 101 9.98 -7.77 -1.71
N GLN A 102 8.71 -7.76 -2.05
CA GLN A 102 8.14 -8.68 -3.03
C GLN A 102 8.76 -8.49 -4.41
N LEU A 103 8.92 -7.24 -4.86
CA LEU A 103 9.61 -6.94 -6.12
C LEU A 103 11.06 -7.45 -6.11
N VAL A 104 11.78 -7.23 -5.01
CA VAL A 104 13.15 -7.74 -4.84
C VAL A 104 13.17 -9.27 -4.88
N TYR A 105 12.26 -9.93 -4.16
CA TYR A 105 12.14 -11.38 -4.13
C TYR A 105 11.87 -11.98 -5.52
N ASP A 106 11.07 -11.30 -6.34
CA ASP A 106 10.77 -11.71 -7.73
C ASP A 106 11.88 -11.31 -8.74
N GLY A 107 12.98 -10.75 -8.23
CA GLY A 107 14.23 -10.50 -8.96
C GLY A 107 14.30 -9.14 -9.65
N VAL A 108 13.50 -8.16 -9.24
CA VAL A 108 13.70 -6.76 -9.66
C VAL A 108 14.99 -6.23 -9.03
N PRO A 109 15.90 -5.62 -9.81
CA PRO A 109 17.12 -5.03 -9.26
C PRO A 109 16.81 -3.95 -8.22
N ILE A 110 17.45 -4.04 -7.06
CA ILE A 110 17.17 -3.18 -5.89
C ILE A 110 17.34 -1.68 -6.19
N ASP A 111 18.23 -1.33 -7.11
CA ASP A 111 18.49 0.05 -7.52
C ASP A 111 17.30 0.68 -8.30
N ARG A 112 16.37 -0.14 -8.80
CA ARG A 112 15.17 0.28 -9.53
C ARG A 112 13.96 0.58 -8.66
N ILE A 113 14.03 0.28 -7.36
CA ILE A 113 12.87 0.35 -6.46
C ILE A 113 13.09 1.44 -5.41
N ARG A 114 12.07 2.27 -5.19
CA ARG A 114 12.04 3.20 -4.05
C ARG A 114 10.74 3.03 -3.27
N GLY A 115 10.82 3.09 -1.95
CA GLY A 115 9.68 3.08 -1.04
C GLY A 115 9.64 4.37 -0.23
N TYR A 116 8.46 4.97 -0.14
CA TYR A 116 8.25 6.17 0.67
C TYR A 116 7.12 5.95 1.67
N ASP A 117 7.35 6.34 2.92
CA ASP A 117 6.31 6.45 3.94
C ASP A 117 6.48 7.77 4.68
N LEU A 118 5.40 8.31 5.24
CA LEU A 118 5.48 9.56 5.98
C LEU A 118 6.30 9.39 7.26
N ASP A 119 6.06 8.32 8.03
CA ASP A 119 6.70 8.12 9.33
C ASP A 119 7.87 7.12 9.22
N PRO A 120 9.13 7.57 9.41
CA PRO A 120 10.30 6.69 9.30
C PRO A 120 10.29 5.54 10.31
N PHE A 121 9.48 5.61 11.37
CA PHE A 121 9.32 4.51 12.33
C PHE A 121 8.78 3.23 11.67
N PHE A 122 7.85 3.33 10.73
CA PHE A 122 7.30 2.14 10.04
C PHE A 122 8.33 1.52 9.10
N ILE A 123 9.14 2.34 8.44
CA ILE A 123 10.29 1.89 7.65
C ILE A 123 11.27 1.10 8.54
N GLU A 124 11.57 1.61 9.73
CA GLU A 124 12.44 0.92 10.70
C GLU A 124 11.85 -0.43 11.16
N GLN A 125 10.53 -0.49 11.40
CA GLN A 125 9.87 -1.76 11.70
C GLN A 125 9.92 -2.74 10.52
N GLY A 126 9.86 -2.24 9.28
CA GLY A 126 10.08 -3.03 8.06
C GLY A 126 11.46 -3.68 8.06
N TYR A 127 12.52 -2.95 8.38
CA TYR A 127 13.87 -3.53 8.48
C TYR A 127 13.95 -4.67 9.50
N LYS A 128 13.25 -4.54 10.64
CA LYS A 128 13.18 -5.60 11.65
C LYS A 128 12.37 -6.80 11.16
N LEU A 129 11.25 -6.54 10.48
CA LEU A 129 10.36 -7.58 9.93
C LEU A 129 11.10 -8.48 8.95
N PHE A 130 11.88 -7.89 8.05
CA PHE A 130 12.47 -8.60 6.92
C PHE A 130 13.98 -8.85 7.07
N ARG A 131 14.60 -8.36 8.14
CA ARG A 131 16.02 -8.55 8.48
C ARG A 131 17.00 -8.08 7.40
N ASP A 132 16.65 -6.99 6.72
CA ASP A 132 17.37 -6.49 5.53
C ASP A 132 17.77 -5.00 5.63
N GLY A 133 17.77 -4.44 6.84
CA GLY A 133 18.04 -3.02 7.06
C GLY A 133 19.35 -2.54 6.41
N GLU A 134 20.43 -3.29 6.57
CA GLU A 134 21.75 -2.93 6.04
C GLU A 134 21.73 -2.78 4.51
N ILE A 135 21.25 -3.80 3.78
CA ILE A 135 21.23 -3.77 2.31
C ILE A 135 20.26 -2.72 1.79
N MET A 136 19.12 -2.52 2.43
CA MET A 136 18.13 -1.50 2.02
C MET A 136 18.64 -0.08 2.23
N GLN A 137 19.35 0.17 3.35
CA GLN A 137 19.93 1.47 3.66
C GLN A 137 21.11 1.80 2.74
N GLN A 138 21.99 0.84 2.48
CA GLN A 138 23.11 1.01 1.55
C GLN A 138 22.62 1.40 0.14
N ASN A 139 21.51 0.82 -0.31
CA ASN A 139 20.90 1.10 -1.61
C ASN A 139 19.90 2.28 -1.59
N LYS A 140 19.68 2.93 -0.44
CA LYS A 140 18.73 4.04 -0.25
C LYS A 140 17.33 3.71 -0.79
N VAL A 141 16.86 2.49 -0.52
CA VAL A 141 15.57 2.00 -1.03
C VAL A 141 14.41 2.74 -0.39
N PHE A 142 14.45 2.93 0.93
CA PHE A 142 13.37 3.57 1.68
C PHE A 142 13.78 4.96 2.17
N SER A 143 12.83 5.89 2.17
CA SER A 143 12.99 7.24 2.72
C SER A 143 11.66 7.81 3.19
N SER A 144 11.69 8.82 4.05
CA SER A 144 10.46 9.54 4.39
C SER A 144 9.99 10.37 3.18
N GLY A 145 8.68 10.39 2.93
CA GLY A 145 8.09 11.15 1.85
C GLY A 145 6.66 11.58 2.16
N ASP A 146 6.33 12.81 1.80
CA ASP A 146 4.99 13.39 1.96
C ASP A 146 4.43 13.76 0.58
N ILE A 147 3.31 13.13 0.21
CA ILE A 147 2.66 13.39 -1.09
C ILE A 147 2.21 14.86 -1.20
N PHE A 148 1.91 15.51 -0.07
CA PHE A 148 1.42 16.90 -0.05
C PHE A 148 2.55 17.94 -0.04
N ASN A 149 3.81 17.50 0.05
CA ASN A 149 4.96 18.40 -0.01
C ASN A 149 5.47 18.53 -1.44
N ASP A 150 5.20 19.68 -2.07
CA ASP A 150 5.61 19.93 -3.46
C ASP A 150 7.13 19.92 -3.66
N GLN A 151 7.91 20.40 -2.69
CA GLN A 151 9.38 20.37 -2.78
C GLN A 151 9.92 18.94 -2.77
N PHE A 152 9.28 18.06 -2.01
CA PHE A 152 9.62 16.64 -2.02
C PHE A 152 9.29 16.02 -3.39
N LEU A 153 8.09 16.28 -3.92
CA LEU A 153 7.69 15.76 -5.24
C LEU A 153 8.60 16.24 -6.37
N ASP A 154 9.06 17.49 -6.31
CA ASP A 154 9.97 18.07 -7.31
C ASP A 154 11.42 17.54 -7.19
N ALA A 155 11.79 17.00 -6.03
CA ALA A 155 13.13 16.48 -5.77
C ALA A 155 13.30 14.99 -6.12
N ILE A 156 12.19 14.27 -6.35
CA ILE A 156 12.24 12.84 -6.65
C ILE A 156 12.02 12.58 -8.14
N GLU A 157 12.82 11.66 -8.69
CA GLU A 157 12.68 11.22 -10.07
C GLU A 157 11.39 10.41 -10.25
N PRO A 158 10.53 10.75 -11.22
CA PRO A 158 9.32 9.98 -11.49
C PRO A 158 9.66 8.54 -11.92
N ALA A 159 8.91 7.58 -11.43
CA ALA A 159 9.08 6.17 -11.75
C ALA A 159 8.22 5.74 -12.95
N ASP A 160 8.57 4.63 -13.59
CA ASP A 160 7.69 4.04 -14.61
C ASP A 160 6.38 3.55 -14.00
N TYR A 161 6.47 2.92 -12.83
CA TYR A 161 5.34 2.37 -12.10
C TYR A 161 5.26 2.95 -10.69
N VAL A 162 4.05 3.28 -10.24
CA VAL A 162 3.80 3.70 -8.86
C VAL A 162 2.77 2.77 -8.23
N ASN A 163 3.14 2.09 -7.14
CA ASN A 163 2.22 1.34 -6.30
C ASN A 163 1.71 2.23 -5.15
N VAL A 164 0.40 2.18 -4.90
CA VAL A 164 -0.30 2.90 -3.83
C VAL A 164 -1.34 1.98 -3.21
N GLY A 165 -0.86 0.95 -2.51
CA GLY A 165 -1.69 -0.01 -1.79
C GLY A 165 -2.23 0.57 -0.50
N ALA A 166 -3.52 0.39 -0.23
CA ALA A 166 -4.15 0.81 1.02
C ALA A 166 -4.01 2.32 1.36
N PHE A 167 -3.81 3.18 0.36
CA PHE A 167 -3.51 4.60 0.59
C PHE A 167 -4.73 5.52 0.44
N PHE A 168 -5.42 5.46 -0.70
CA PHE A 168 -6.51 6.41 -1.02
C PHE A 168 -7.63 6.47 0.03
N HIS A 169 -7.97 5.32 0.63
CA HIS A 169 -9.18 5.21 1.45
C HIS A 169 -9.11 5.99 2.78
N ILE A 170 -7.95 6.53 3.15
CA ILE A 170 -7.78 7.33 4.38
C ILE A 170 -8.19 8.80 4.20
N PHE A 171 -8.53 9.21 2.98
CA PHE A 171 -8.78 10.59 2.59
C PHE A 171 -10.24 10.83 2.16
N ASP A 172 -10.71 12.05 2.38
CA ASP A 172 -11.97 12.55 1.82
C ASP A 172 -11.91 12.71 0.29
N ALA A 173 -13.04 13.06 -0.33
CA ALA A 173 -13.14 13.12 -1.78
C ALA A 173 -12.20 14.16 -2.41
N GLU A 174 -12.11 15.36 -1.84
CA GLU A 174 -11.28 16.44 -2.39
C GLU A 174 -9.78 16.14 -2.26
N THR A 175 -9.39 15.57 -1.12
CA THR A 175 -8.02 15.13 -0.88
C THR A 175 -7.64 13.97 -1.80
N GLN A 176 -8.55 13.02 -2.07
CA GLN A 176 -8.29 11.97 -3.07
C GLN A 176 -8.07 12.55 -4.47
N ARG A 177 -8.81 13.60 -4.86
CA ARG A 177 -8.60 14.31 -6.13
C ARG A 177 -7.21 14.97 -6.16
N ASP A 178 -6.78 15.64 -5.09
CA ASP A 178 -5.45 16.23 -5.02
C ASP A 178 -4.33 15.16 -5.10
N VAL A 179 -4.48 14.07 -4.35
CA VAL A 179 -3.56 12.92 -4.40
C VAL A 179 -3.46 12.34 -5.81
N CYS A 180 -4.57 12.21 -6.55
CA CYS A 180 -4.52 11.77 -7.95
C CYS A 180 -3.60 12.67 -8.79
N ARG A 181 -3.76 14.00 -8.72
CA ARG A 181 -2.90 14.96 -9.45
C ARG A 181 -1.43 14.81 -9.06
N ARG A 182 -1.16 14.68 -7.77
CA ARG A 182 0.20 14.56 -7.23
C ARG A 182 0.87 13.26 -7.68
N LEU A 183 0.17 12.14 -7.67
CA LEU A 183 0.69 10.85 -8.15
C LEU A 183 1.05 10.89 -9.65
N THR A 184 0.33 11.68 -10.47
CA THR A 184 0.71 11.84 -11.89
C THR A 184 2.08 12.50 -12.08
N ARG A 185 2.58 13.26 -11.10
CA ARG A 185 3.94 13.83 -11.14
C ARG A 185 5.00 12.78 -10.88
N LEU A 186 4.65 11.72 -10.16
CA LEU A 186 5.58 10.65 -9.75
C LEU A 186 5.60 9.46 -10.70
N CYS A 187 4.74 9.43 -11.71
CA CYS A 187 4.54 8.28 -12.57
C CYS A 187 4.67 8.63 -14.05
N LYS A 188 5.36 7.77 -14.80
CA LYS A 188 5.52 7.88 -16.26
C LYS A 188 4.53 6.99 -17.02
N ARG A 189 4.25 5.77 -16.55
CA ARG A 189 3.46 4.78 -17.29
C ARG A 189 2.16 4.40 -16.59
N ALA A 190 2.24 3.80 -15.42
CA ALA A 190 1.06 3.25 -14.75
C ALA A 190 1.11 3.33 -13.22
N ILE A 191 -0.02 3.72 -12.63
CA ILE A 191 -0.25 3.73 -11.19
C ILE A 191 -1.13 2.53 -10.86
N ILE A 192 -0.69 1.71 -9.92
CA ILE A 192 -1.41 0.52 -9.46
C ILE A 192 -1.67 0.59 -7.98
N GLY A 193 -2.65 -0.16 -7.51
CA GLY A 193 -2.87 -0.32 -6.10
C GLY A 193 -4.26 -0.82 -5.79
N TRP A 194 -4.64 -0.60 -4.54
CA TRP A 194 -5.97 -0.94 -4.06
C TRP A 194 -6.39 -0.01 -2.94
N LYS A 195 -7.70 0.12 -2.75
CA LYS A 195 -8.30 0.89 -1.67
C LYS A 195 -9.60 0.22 -1.23
N THR A 196 -10.10 0.55 -0.04
CA THR A 196 -11.49 0.21 0.28
C THR A 196 -12.44 0.90 -0.69
N GLY A 197 -13.39 0.14 -1.20
CA GLY A 197 -14.44 0.54 -2.12
C GLY A 197 -15.82 0.24 -1.57
N ALA A 198 -16.84 0.68 -2.31
CA ALA A 198 -18.24 0.47 -1.98
C ALA A 198 -19.05 0.28 -3.26
N LEU A 199 -20.12 -0.52 -3.21
CA LEU A 199 -21.05 -0.65 -4.34
C LEU A 199 -21.72 0.69 -4.68
N ILE A 200 -22.07 1.44 -3.63
CA ILE A 200 -22.61 2.79 -3.73
C ILE A 200 -21.55 3.73 -3.17
N PRO A 201 -21.07 4.72 -3.95
CA PRO A 201 -20.08 5.67 -3.47
C PRO A 201 -20.58 6.37 -2.20
N THR A 202 -19.76 6.41 -1.16
CA THR A 202 -20.18 6.90 0.15
C THR A 202 -19.03 7.58 0.88
N GLU A 203 -19.36 8.61 1.65
CA GLU A 203 -18.44 9.29 2.54
C GLU A 203 -18.72 8.88 3.98
N LEU A 204 -17.69 8.41 4.68
CA LEU A 204 -17.78 7.85 6.02
C LEU A 204 -16.84 8.58 6.97
N PRO A 205 -17.17 8.72 8.26
CA PRO A 205 -16.21 9.19 9.24
C PRO A 205 -15.03 8.21 9.35
N LYS A 206 -13.83 8.72 9.61
CA LYS A 206 -12.67 7.86 9.86
C LYS A 206 -12.90 6.97 11.09
N PRO A 207 -12.40 5.72 11.09
CA PRO A 207 -12.47 4.86 12.25
C PRO A 207 -11.55 5.38 13.36
N LEU A 208 -11.72 4.86 14.58
CA LEU A 208 -10.84 5.14 15.74
C LEU A 208 -10.81 6.63 16.12
N SER A 209 -9.68 7.10 16.64
CA SER A 209 -9.42 8.48 17.09
C SER A 209 -8.95 9.41 15.96
N PHE A 210 -9.13 9.00 14.69
CA PHE A 210 -8.73 9.81 13.55
C PHE A 210 -9.84 10.80 13.19
N GLU A 211 -9.49 12.06 12.97
CA GLU A 211 -10.44 13.10 12.58
C GLU A 211 -10.63 13.16 11.06
N GLY A 212 -11.83 13.57 10.65
CA GLY A 212 -12.21 13.76 9.24
C GLY A 212 -12.98 12.58 8.64
N THR A 213 -13.10 12.61 7.32
CA THR A 213 -13.89 11.65 6.53
C THR A 213 -13.04 10.86 5.55
N MET A 214 -13.64 9.81 4.98
CA MET A 214 -13.07 8.91 3.98
C MET A 214 -14.07 8.75 2.84
N MET A 215 -13.61 8.87 1.60
CA MET A 215 -14.44 8.59 0.43
C MET A 215 -14.22 7.16 -0.10
N TRP A 216 -15.27 6.35 -0.07
CA TRP A 216 -15.30 5.01 -0.65
C TRP A 216 -15.98 5.08 -2.02
N HIS A 217 -15.29 4.58 -3.03
CA HIS A 217 -15.73 4.66 -4.42
C HIS A 217 -16.27 3.33 -4.92
N SER A 218 -17.25 3.39 -5.82
CA SER A 218 -17.53 2.29 -6.75
C SER A 218 -16.50 2.33 -7.89
N PRO A 219 -16.35 1.25 -8.68
CA PRO A 219 -15.55 1.28 -9.90
C PRO A 219 -15.85 2.50 -10.78
N GLU A 220 -17.13 2.79 -11.02
CA GLU A 220 -17.57 3.87 -11.92
C GLU A 220 -17.25 5.25 -11.34
N SER A 221 -17.44 5.46 -10.03
CA SER A 221 -17.12 6.76 -9.44
C SER A 221 -15.62 6.99 -9.31
N PHE A 222 -14.82 5.92 -9.15
CA PHE A 222 -13.37 6.00 -9.16
C PHE A 222 -12.83 6.33 -10.56
N MET A 223 -13.37 5.69 -11.60
CA MET A 223 -13.05 6.00 -13.00
C MET A 223 -13.36 7.46 -13.35
N ARG A 224 -14.56 7.94 -13.00
CA ARG A 224 -14.94 9.35 -13.23
C ARG A 224 -14.01 10.33 -12.51
N MET A 225 -13.65 10.05 -11.25
CA MET A 225 -12.74 10.90 -10.49
C MET A 225 -11.39 11.07 -11.21
N TRP A 226 -10.77 9.98 -11.65
CA TRP A 226 -9.50 10.04 -12.37
C TRP A 226 -9.58 10.80 -13.69
N ASP A 227 -10.64 10.55 -14.47
CA ASP A 227 -10.87 11.22 -15.75
C ASP A 227 -11.03 12.73 -15.58
N GLU A 228 -11.90 13.16 -14.65
CA GLU A 228 -12.16 14.56 -14.33
C GLU A 228 -10.91 15.28 -13.82
N VAL A 229 -10.16 14.65 -12.92
CA VAL A 229 -9.02 15.28 -12.23
C VAL A 229 -7.82 15.45 -13.14
N THR A 230 -7.66 14.55 -14.11
CA THR A 230 -6.49 14.51 -15.00
C THR A 230 -6.80 14.95 -16.42
N ASP A 231 -8.02 15.45 -16.67
CA ASP A 231 -8.50 15.88 -17.98
C ASP A 231 -8.30 14.78 -19.05
N GLY A 232 -8.64 13.55 -18.65
CA GLY A 232 -8.49 12.34 -19.48
C GLY A 232 -7.05 11.93 -19.82
N LYS A 233 -6.02 12.57 -19.25
CA LYS A 233 -4.60 12.21 -19.46
C LYS A 233 -4.21 10.93 -18.74
N TRP A 234 -4.89 10.61 -17.64
CA TRP A 234 -4.71 9.36 -16.92
C TRP A 234 -6.06 8.68 -16.76
N GLN A 235 -6.15 7.43 -17.19
CA GLN A 235 -7.40 6.69 -17.21
C GLN A 235 -7.26 5.36 -16.48
N VAL A 236 -8.30 5.01 -15.71
CA VAL A 236 -8.40 3.69 -15.09
C VAL A 236 -8.60 2.66 -16.21
N GLU A 237 -7.55 1.90 -16.51
CA GLU A 237 -7.54 0.81 -17.49
C GLU A 237 -8.30 -0.40 -16.96
N SER A 238 -8.13 -0.69 -15.66
CA SER A 238 -8.79 -1.81 -15.00
C SER A 238 -9.14 -1.43 -13.58
N THR A 239 -10.32 -1.84 -13.12
CA THR A 239 -10.72 -1.75 -11.72
C THR A 239 -11.63 -2.91 -11.38
N THR A 240 -11.41 -3.55 -10.23
CA THR A 240 -12.30 -4.61 -9.74
C THR A 240 -12.68 -4.34 -8.29
N LEU A 241 -13.93 -4.66 -7.95
CA LEU A 241 -14.46 -4.55 -6.60
C LEU A 241 -14.78 -5.95 -6.09
N LYS A 242 -14.05 -6.42 -5.07
CA LYS A 242 -14.21 -7.75 -4.48
C LYS A 242 -13.81 -7.77 -3.01
N THR A 243 -14.24 -8.78 -2.27
CA THR A 243 -13.66 -9.08 -0.96
C THR A 243 -12.19 -9.45 -1.13
N MET A 244 -11.34 -9.04 -0.18
CA MET A 244 -9.95 -9.49 -0.15
C MET A 244 -9.86 -10.84 0.54
N ASP A 245 -9.19 -11.79 -0.11
CA ASP A 245 -8.95 -13.13 0.45
C ASP A 245 -8.23 -13.00 1.80
N GLY A 246 -8.82 -13.57 2.86
CA GLY A 246 -8.30 -13.52 4.23
C GLY A 246 -8.47 -12.17 4.94
N LEU A 247 -9.20 -11.23 4.34
CA LEU A 247 -9.49 -9.89 4.85
C LEU A 247 -10.96 -9.50 4.56
N GLU A 248 -11.86 -10.47 4.55
CA GLU A 248 -13.27 -10.30 4.15
C GLU A 248 -14.00 -9.27 5.02
N ASP A 249 -13.63 -9.17 6.29
CA ASP A 249 -14.17 -8.21 7.25
C ASP A 249 -13.77 -6.74 6.98
N LEU A 250 -12.76 -6.50 6.13
CA LEU A 250 -12.35 -5.14 5.74
C LEU A 250 -13.24 -4.52 4.66
N GLY A 251 -14.28 -5.25 4.24
CA GLY A 251 -15.21 -4.84 3.21
C GLY A 251 -14.69 -5.13 1.81
N LEU A 252 -15.16 -4.35 0.84
CA LEU A 252 -14.80 -4.53 -0.55
C LEU A 252 -13.52 -3.77 -0.85
N ALA A 253 -12.53 -4.43 -1.44
CA ALA A 253 -11.37 -3.80 -2.03
C ALA A 253 -11.64 -3.47 -3.49
N LEU A 254 -11.41 -2.20 -3.82
CA LEU A 254 -11.29 -1.69 -5.18
C LEU A 254 -9.81 -1.74 -5.55
N THR A 255 -9.44 -2.70 -6.40
CA THR A 255 -8.10 -2.75 -7.02
C THR A 255 -8.14 -1.99 -8.33
N PHE A 256 -7.04 -1.36 -8.73
CA PHE A 256 -7.00 -0.55 -9.95
C PHE A 256 -5.65 -0.54 -10.65
N VAL A 257 -5.71 -0.28 -11.95
CA VAL A 257 -4.60 0.13 -12.81
C VAL A 257 -5.01 1.41 -13.52
N VAL A 258 -4.24 2.48 -13.35
CA VAL A 258 -4.42 3.76 -14.02
C VAL A 258 -3.24 3.96 -14.96
N ARG A 259 -3.48 4.15 -16.25
CA ARG A 259 -2.43 4.40 -17.24
C ARG A 259 -2.45 5.83 -17.74
N LYS A 260 -1.27 6.35 -18.05
CA LYS A 260 -1.12 7.56 -18.84
C LYS A 260 -1.59 7.29 -20.26
N ARG A 261 -2.47 8.13 -20.78
CA ARG A 261 -2.96 8.04 -22.15
C ARG A 261 -1.89 8.53 -23.11
N GLY A 262 -1.38 7.62 -23.95
CA GLY A 262 -0.57 7.93 -25.13
C GLY A 262 0.83 8.50 -24.83
N GLU A 263 1.80 7.60 -24.69
CA GLU A 263 3.08 7.71 -25.37
C GLU A 263 3.26 6.38 -26.13
N GLN A 264 2.78 6.33 -27.38
CA GLN A 264 3.21 5.31 -28.34
C GLN A 264 4.64 5.64 -28.78
#